data_AF-A0A8S9UP80-F1
#
_entry.id   AF-A0A8S9UP80-F1
#
_cell.length_a   1.000
_cell.length_b   1.000
_cell.length_c   1.000
_cell.angle_alpha   90.00
_cell.angle_beta   90.00
_cell.angle_gamma   90.00
#
_symmetry.space_group_name_H-M   'P 1'
#
loop_
_entity.id
_entity.type
_entity.pdbx_description
1 polymer ?
#
loop_
_entity_poly.entity_id
_entity_poly.type
_entity_poly.pdbx_seq_one_letter_code
_entity_poly.pdbx_strand_id
1 'polypeptide(L)'
;MAKASGKYLGTAVDQDMKDTAALKVLKNIMDFGMLTPGNAMKWDATEYTQNTFKFDGGDAVVKIAKEMGAQVRCHTLLWHSQTPQWLQTLSKAEMLSALKNHITKVMTHFGDSCYA
;
A
#
# COMPACT_ATOMS: atom_id res chain seq x y z
N MET A 1 11.15 -5.54 21.90
CA MET A 1 10.36 -4.63 22.76
C MET A 1 8.87 -4.61 22.40
N ALA A 2 8.44 -4.27 21.18
CA ALA A 2 7.03 -4.32 20.80
C ALA A 2 6.45 -5.76 20.70
N LYS A 3 7.15 -6.64 19.96
CA LYS A 3 6.73 -8.04 19.75
C LYS A 3 6.53 -8.83 21.04
N ALA A 4 7.39 -8.59 22.05
CA ALA A 4 7.30 -9.22 23.37
C ALA A 4 6.01 -8.86 24.13
N SER A 5 5.34 -7.77 23.76
CA SER A 5 4.05 -7.34 24.32
C SER A 5 2.87 -7.62 23.37
N GLY A 6 3.05 -8.45 22.34
CA GLY A 6 2.02 -8.72 21.33
C GLY A 6 1.70 -7.53 20.41
N LYS A 7 2.58 -6.53 20.34
CA LYS A 7 2.43 -5.33 19.49
C LYS A 7 3.46 -5.33 18.36
N TYR A 8 3.23 -4.53 17.33
CA TYR A 8 4.22 -4.25 16.29
C TYR A 8 4.74 -2.81 16.39
N LEU A 9 6.00 -2.64 16.03
CA LEU A 9 6.54 -1.36 15.58
C LEU A 9 6.69 -1.48 14.06
N GLY A 10 6.29 -0.45 13.31
CA GLY A 10 6.32 -0.46 11.87
C GLY A 10 6.86 0.83 11.29
N THR A 11 7.12 0.81 9.98
CA THR A 11 7.57 1.98 9.24
C THR A 11 6.86 2.09 7.90
N ALA A 12 6.77 3.32 7.38
CA ALA A 12 6.37 3.57 6.01
C ALA A 12 7.56 3.31 5.07
N VAL A 13 7.28 2.85 3.85
CA VAL A 13 8.29 2.56 2.83
C VAL A 13 7.84 3.05 1.46
N ASP A 14 8.77 3.63 0.71
CA ASP A 14 8.58 3.99 -0.71
C ASP A 14 9.87 3.75 -1.51
N GLN A 15 10.57 4.82 -1.92
CA GLN A 15 11.80 4.75 -2.71
C GLN A 15 12.98 4.21 -1.90
N ASP A 16 12.89 4.21 -0.57
CA ASP A 16 13.94 3.74 0.35
C ASP A 16 14.34 2.28 0.09
N MET A 17 13.46 1.51 -0.56
CA MET A 17 13.77 0.14 -0.98
C MET A 17 14.89 0.05 -2.05
N LYS A 18 15.24 1.16 -2.69
CA LYS A 18 16.33 1.25 -3.68
C LYS A 18 17.69 1.54 -3.06
N ASP A 19 17.73 2.03 -1.82
CA ASP A 19 18.96 2.26 -1.08
C ASP A 19 19.33 1.00 -0.29
N THR A 20 20.48 0.40 -0.62
CA THR A 20 20.95 -0.84 0.02
C THR A 20 21.18 -0.70 1.53
N ALA A 21 21.63 0.47 2.00
CA ALA A 21 21.86 0.70 3.43
C ALA A 21 20.53 0.84 4.17
N ALA A 22 19.59 1.62 3.62
CA ALA A 22 18.24 1.74 4.17
C ALA A 22 17.51 0.38 4.16
N LEU A 23 17.64 -0.38 3.08
CA LEU A 23 17.03 -1.71 2.94
C LEU A 23 17.58 -2.70 3.98
N LYS A 24 18.87 -2.61 4.32
CA LYS A 24 19.47 -3.46 5.37
C LYS A 24 18.85 -3.19 6.74
N VAL A 25 18.63 -1.91 7.08
CA VAL A 25 17.96 -1.51 8.34
C VAL A 25 16.48 -1.91 8.31
N LEU A 26 15.80 -1.64 7.19
CA LEU A 26 14.40 -1.99 6.98
C LEU A 26 14.14 -3.48 7.17
N LYS A 27 15.04 -4.34 6.67
CA LYS A 27 14.93 -5.80 6.76
C LYS A 27 15.21 -6.37 8.15
N ASN A 28 15.49 -5.52 9.16
CA ASN A 28 15.57 -5.98 10.53
C ASN A 28 14.18 -6.11 11.17
N ILE A 29 13.64 -7.33 11.18
CA ILE A 29 12.33 -7.64 11.78
C ILE A 29 12.24 -7.32 13.28
N MET A 30 13.38 -7.22 13.98
CA MET A 30 13.40 -6.83 15.39
C MET A 30 13.07 -5.34 15.59
N ASP A 31 13.31 -4.52 14.56
CA ASP A 31 12.98 -3.10 14.53
C ASP A 31 11.60 -2.88 13.91
N PHE A 32 11.31 -3.52 12.77
CA PHE A 32 10.08 -3.30 12.00
C PHE A 32 9.32 -4.60 11.72
N GLY A 33 8.29 -4.87 12.52
CA GLY A 33 7.37 -6.01 12.36
C GLY A 33 6.21 -5.76 11.39
N MET A 34 6.11 -4.54 10.85
CA MET A 34 5.01 -4.10 10.00
C MET A 34 5.50 -3.06 8.99
N LEU A 35 5.17 -3.23 7.71
CA LEU A 35 5.46 -2.26 6.66
C LEU A 35 4.17 -1.60 6.15
N THR A 36 4.25 -0.32 5.79
CA THR A 36 3.15 0.41 5.13
C THR A 36 3.68 1.04 3.85
N PRO A 37 3.14 0.74 2.66
CA PRO A 37 3.49 1.47 1.45
C PRO A 37 3.07 2.94 1.62
N GLY A 38 4.03 3.87 1.56
CA GLY A 38 3.74 5.28 1.82
C GLY A 38 2.91 5.91 0.69
N ASN A 39 3.14 5.48 -0.55
CA ASN A 39 2.46 5.98 -1.75
C ASN A 39 2.03 4.88 -2.72
N ALA A 40 2.74 3.75 -2.75
CA ALA A 40 2.57 2.75 -3.82
C ALA A 40 1.20 2.03 -3.86
N MET A 41 0.34 2.22 -2.85
CA MET A 41 -1.03 1.71 -2.80
C MET A 41 -2.10 2.82 -2.76
N LYS A 42 -1.73 4.09 -3.03
CA LYS A 42 -2.70 5.18 -3.19
C LYS A 42 -3.39 5.10 -4.56
N TRP A 43 -4.50 5.82 -4.72
CA TRP A 43 -5.35 5.72 -5.91
C TRP A 43 -4.59 6.11 -7.18
N ASP A 44 -3.83 7.22 -7.17
CA ASP A 44 -3.03 7.62 -8.33
C ASP A 44 -1.96 6.61 -8.74
N ALA A 45 -1.35 5.90 -7.78
CA ALA A 45 -0.35 4.88 -8.02
C ALA A 45 -0.96 3.59 -8.57
N THR A 46 -2.15 3.22 -8.09
CA THR A 46 -2.79 1.94 -8.43
C THR A 46 -3.75 2.01 -9.61
N GLU A 47 -4.29 3.18 -9.93
CA GLU A 47 -5.25 3.41 -11.03
C GLU A 47 -5.09 4.81 -11.63
N TYR A 48 -3.88 5.13 -12.10
CA TYR A 48 -3.57 6.43 -12.72
C TYR A 48 -4.52 6.79 -13.88
N THR A 49 -4.87 5.79 -14.69
CA THR A 49 -5.86 5.88 -15.77
C THR A 49 -7.05 5.02 -15.42
N GLN A 50 -8.26 5.55 -15.59
CA GLN A 50 -9.51 4.86 -15.22
C GLN A 50 -9.54 3.43 -15.77
N ASN A 51 -9.85 2.45 -14.90
CA ASN A 51 -9.90 1.02 -15.19
C ASN A 51 -8.58 0.36 -15.61
N THR A 52 -7.44 1.06 -15.54
CA THR A 52 -6.10 0.51 -15.80
C THR A 52 -5.33 0.43 -14.50
N PHE A 53 -5.26 -0.78 -13.94
CA PHE A 53 -4.63 -1.00 -12.64
C PHE A 53 -3.16 -1.40 -12.77
N LYS A 54 -2.32 -0.86 -11.88
CA LYS A 54 -0.92 -1.25 -11.72
C LYS A 54 -0.61 -1.49 -10.25
N PHE A 55 -0.03 -2.63 -9.93
CA PHE A 55 0.21 -3.03 -8.53
C PHE A 55 1.69 -3.24 -8.19
N ASP A 56 2.59 -3.12 -9.17
CA ASP A 56 4.01 -3.46 -9.05
C ASP A 56 4.70 -2.82 -7.82
N GLY A 57 4.38 -1.56 -7.53
CA GLY A 57 4.93 -0.84 -6.38
C GLY A 57 4.45 -1.42 -5.04
N GLY A 58 3.15 -1.68 -4.92
CA GLY A 58 2.58 -2.32 -3.72
C GLY A 58 3.06 -3.76 -3.56
N ASP A 59 3.13 -4.52 -4.66
CA ASP A 59 3.62 -5.89 -4.70
C ASP A 59 5.07 -6.00 -4.24
N ALA A 60 5.93 -5.03 -4.60
CA ALA A 60 7.31 -4.98 -4.14
C ALA A 60 7.42 -4.84 -2.61
N VAL A 61 6.57 -4.00 -2.00
CA VAL A 61 6.52 -3.85 -0.53
C VAL A 61 6.01 -5.13 0.14
N VAL A 62 4.92 -5.70 -0.39
CA VAL A 62 4.36 -6.97 0.12
C VAL A 62 5.40 -8.08 0.07
N LYS A 63 6.14 -8.17 -1.03
CA LYS A 63 7.22 -9.16 -1.19
C LYS A 63 8.28 -9.02 -0.10
N ILE A 64 8.78 -7.80 0.14
CA ILE A 64 9.80 -7.55 1.15
C ILE A 64 9.29 -7.83 2.56
N ALA A 65 8.04 -7.44 2.87
CA ALA A 65 7.42 -7.76 4.16
C ALA A 65 7.32 -9.27 4.37
N LYS A 66 6.87 -10.02 3.36
CA LYS A 66 6.80 -11.50 3.39
C LYS A 66 8.18 -12.13 3.59
N GLU A 67 9.21 -11.66 2.88
CA GLU A 67 10.59 -12.17 3.01
C GLU A 67 11.14 -12.05 4.43
N MET A 68 10.81 -10.97 5.16
CA MET A 68 11.27 -10.77 6.53
C MET A 68 10.32 -11.35 7.60
N GLY A 69 9.14 -11.82 7.22
CA GLY A 69 8.09 -12.24 8.15
C GLY A 69 7.37 -11.07 8.85
N ALA A 70 7.37 -9.88 8.23
CA ALA A 70 6.60 -8.73 8.68
C ALA A 70 5.19 -8.74 8.11
N GLN A 71 4.28 -8.07 8.81
CA GLN A 71 2.94 -7.79 8.33
C GLN A 71 2.93 -6.57 7.38
N VAL A 72 1.84 -6.38 6.63
CA VAL A 72 1.62 -5.19 5.79
C VAL A 72 0.36 -4.48 6.25
N ARG A 73 0.42 -3.15 6.41
CA ARG A 73 -0.79 -2.33 6.44
C ARG A 73 -0.95 -1.66 5.10
N CYS A 74 -2.08 -1.89 4.46
CA CYS A 74 -2.37 -1.30 3.17
C CYS A 74 -2.88 0.12 3.36
N HIS A 75 -2.40 1.03 2.53
CA HIS A 75 -2.67 2.45 2.64
C HIS A 75 -2.69 3.07 1.23
N THR A 76 -3.82 3.53 0.71
CA THR A 76 -5.17 3.60 1.30
C THR A 76 -6.18 3.50 0.17
N LEU A 77 -7.38 2.99 0.47
CA LEU A 77 -8.43 2.76 -0.53
C LEU A 77 -9.16 4.05 -0.96
N LEU A 78 -9.31 4.99 -0.04
CA LEU A 78 -10.02 6.24 -0.31
C LEU A 78 -9.39 7.37 0.50
N TRP A 79 -9.04 8.43 -0.20
CA TRP A 79 -8.53 9.67 0.37
C TRP A 79 -8.80 10.82 -0.60
N HIS A 80 -8.79 12.06 -0.09
CA HIS A 80 -9.01 13.25 -0.92
C HIS A 80 -7.72 13.73 -1.62
N SER A 81 -6.56 13.25 -1.19
CA SER A 81 -5.25 13.58 -1.75
C SER A 81 -4.71 12.40 -2.56
N GLN A 82 -3.83 12.68 -3.53
CA GLN A 82 -3.21 11.68 -4.41
C GLN A 82 -4.25 10.81 -5.13
N THR A 83 -5.25 11.50 -5.66
CA THR A 83 -6.29 10.95 -6.51
C THR A 83 -5.96 11.26 -7.98
N PRO A 84 -6.17 10.34 -8.92
CA PRO A 84 -5.93 10.62 -10.33
C PRO A 84 -6.86 11.71 -10.87
N GLN A 85 -6.36 12.50 -11.83
CA GLN A 85 -7.05 13.70 -12.33
C GLN A 85 -8.42 13.41 -12.95
N TRP A 86 -8.60 12.23 -13.55
CA TRP A 86 -9.86 11.83 -14.20
C TRP A 86 -11.06 11.75 -13.26
N LEU A 87 -10.83 11.65 -11.95
CA LEU A 87 -11.91 11.68 -10.96
C LEU A 87 -12.61 13.04 -10.91
N GLN A 88 -11.89 14.13 -11.19
CA GLN A 88 -12.42 15.50 -11.11
C GLN A 88 -13.46 15.81 -12.19
N THR A 89 -13.52 15.01 -13.25
CA THR A 89 -14.46 15.21 -14.36
C THR A 89 -15.74 14.38 -14.22
N LEU A 90 -15.85 13.55 -13.19
CA LEU A 90 -16.98 12.64 -13.01
C LEU A 90 -18.17 13.32 -12.33
N SER A 91 -19.37 12.91 -12.73
CA SER A 91 -20.57 13.13 -11.94
C SER A 91 -20.53 12.33 -10.63
N LYS A 92 -21.43 12.65 -9.70
CA LYS A 92 -21.59 11.90 -8.44
C LYS A 92 -21.83 10.39 -8.67
N ALA A 93 -22.66 10.04 -9.65
CA ALA A 93 -22.99 8.65 -9.93
C ALA A 93 -21.78 7.88 -10.49
N GLU A 94 -21.04 8.50 -11.42
CA GLU A 94 -19.82 7.93 -11.99
C GLU A 94 -18.72 7.81 -10.93
N MET A 95 -18.55 8.81 -10.06
CA MET A 95 -17.63 8.77 -8.92
C MET A 95 -17.93 7.60 -7.97
N LEU A 96 -19.21 7.39 -7.64
CA LEU A 96 -19.61 6.26 -6.78
C LEU A 96 -19.34 4.91 -7.46
N SER A 97 -19.51 4.82 -8.78
CA SER A 97 -19.17 3.62 -9.55
C SER A 97 -17.66 3.38 -9.58
N ALA A 98 -16.88 4.44 -9.85
CA ALA A 98 -15.42 4.41 -9.86
C ALA A 98 -14.86 3.98 -8.50
N LEU A 99 -15.38 4.55 -7.41
CA LEU A 99 -14.99 4.19 -6.04
C LEU A 99 -15.22 2.71 -5.74
N LYS A 100 -16.41 2.20 -6.08
CA LYS A 100 -16.72 0.77 -5.89
C LYS A 100 -15.78 -0.12 -6.68
N ASN A 101 -15.52 0.22 -7.94
CA ASN A 101 -14.60 -0.53 -8.79
C ASN A 101 -13.17 -0.52 -8.21
N HIS A 102 -12.67 0.67 -7.86
CA HIS A 102 -11.35 0.86 -7.27
C HIS A 102 -11.15 0.02 -6.01
N ILE A 103 -12.04 0.19 -5.02
CA ILE A 103 -12.00 -0.57 -3.76
C ILE A 103 -12.02 -2.07 -4.05
N THR A 104 -12.93 -2.53 -4.92
CA THR A 104 -13.07 -3.95 -5.24
C THR A 104 -11.78 -4.50 -5.86
N LYS A 105 -11.20 -3.81 -6.84
CA LYS A 105 -10.00 -4.27 -7.54
C LYS A 105 -8.77 -4.28 -6.62
N VAL A 106 -8.56 -3.23 -5.83
CA VAL A 106 -7.43 -3.14 -4.88
C VAL A 106 -7.57 -4.21 -3.79
N MET A 107 -8.75 -4.38 -3.20
CA MET A 107 -9.00 -5.40 -2.17
C MET A 107 -8.93 -6.82 -2.73
N THR A 108 -9.36 -7.05 -3.96
CA THR A 108 -9.24 -8.37 -4.60
C THR A 108 -7.78 -8.74 -4.82
N HIS A 109 -6.93 -7.77 -5.15
CA HIS A 109 -5.50 -8.01 -5.40
C HIS A 109 -4.70 -8.17 -4.09
N PHE A 110 -4.89 -7.28 -3.11
CA PHE A 110 -4.06 -7.26 -1.90
C PHE A 110 -4.70 -7.84 -0.64
N GLY A 111 -6.00 -8.16 -0.62
CA GLY A 111 -6.78 -8.43 0.59
C GLY A 111 -6.12 -9.43 1.56
N ASP A 112 -5.67 -10.59 1.05
CA ASP A 112 -5.01 -11.61 1.87
C ASP A 112 -3.58 -11.26 2.28
N SER A 113 -2.97 -10.26 1.63
CA SER A 113 -1.63 -9.77 1.95
C SER A 113 -1.64 -8.61 2.96
N CYS A 114 -2.78 -7.96 3.18
CA CYS A 114 -2.95 -6.87 4.13
C CYS A 114 -3.42 -7.42 5.49
N TYR A 115 -2.77 -7.00 6.57
CA TYR A 115 -3.28 -7.23 7.93
C TYR A 115 -4.40 -6.25 8.30
N ALA A 116 -4.30 -5.02 7.80
CA ALA A 116 -5.24 -3.91 8.02
C ALA A 116 -5.14 -2.86 6.90
#